data_AF-A0A957RJ08-F1
#
_entry.id   AF-A0A957RJ08-F1
#
_cell.length_a   1.000
_cell.length_b   1.000
_cell.length_c   1.000
_cell.angle_alpha   90.00
_cell.angle_beta   90.00
_cell.angle_gamma   90.00
#
_symmetry.space_group_name_H-M   'P 1'
#
loop_
_entity.id
_entity.type
_entity.pdbx_description
1 polymer ?
#
loop_
_entity_poly.entity_id
_entity_poly.type
_entity_poly.pdbx_seq_one_letter_code
_entity_poly.pdbx_strand_id
1 'polypeptide(L)'
;GERLLLLRKANRLSLRNDGGVVRLLDPDGVERDRIAWDANLTRGRSLSRLPDGGAWVWNADATPGRANANTGENDFMPWPGPPPTPDVERPASPPAVPTLEPTHGQAGGAPGSIAQSKLAGLDAWVELRAVVVAPPGLYGSSIYVADITGDGVTAGIGVNVYLRRGEYPPLEAGDVVLLRGRFDSFRGEMELVLDTAEQIWRIEGGAPLQPLPVRVRDIGEALEGRLVTFRGVVSGWQGDSIYLMDPADPLAEPVRVTVRSTLAWKRPYVHEGDRFTVTGVVSQFAREDPWNGGYRVLVRWRGDLVEE
;
A
#
# COMPACT_ATOMS: atom_id res chain seq x y z
N GLY A 1 27.79 -5.03 17.96
CA GLY A 1 26.51 -4.63 17.36
C GLY A 1 25.96 -5.81 16.57
N GLU A 2 24.66 -6.04 16.66
CA GLU A 2 23.96 -6.95 15.77
C GLU A 2 24.02 -6.42 14.32
N ARG A 3 24.12 -7.30 13.34
CA ARG A 3 24.23 -6.95 11.91
C ARG A 3 23.03 -7.51 11.16
N LEU A 4 22.37 -6.66 10.38
CA LEU A 4 21.27 -7.07 9.52
C LEU A 4 21.82 -7.49 8.15
N LEU A 5 21.65 -8.77 7.80
CA LEU A 5 22.02 -9.30 6.49
C LEU A 5 20.78 -9.51 5.62
N LEU A 6 20.63 -8.69 4.57
CA LEU A 6 19.51 -8.77 3.64
C LEU A 6 19.90 -9.53 2.36
N LEU A 7 19.71 -10.84 2.35
CA LEU A 7 19.94 -11.64 1.14
C LEU A 7 18.78 -11.45 0.14
N ARG A 8 19.09 -11.22 -1.14
CA ARG A 8 18.10 -11.17 -2.23
C ARG A 8 17.20 -12.41 -2.27
N LYS A 9 17.75 -13.59 -2.02
CA LYS A 9 16.97 -14.85 -2.02
C LYS A 9 15.89 -14.86 -0.94
N ALA A 10 16.14 -14.21 0.20
CA ALA A 10 15.20 -14.12 1.31
C ALA A 10 14.24 -12.92 1.20
N ASN A 11 14.75 -11.77 0.72
CA ASN A 11 14.02 -10.51 0.81
C ASN A 11 13.52 -9.98 -0.55
N ARG A 12 13.91 -10.62 -1.66
CA ARG A 12 13.63 -10.22 -3.06
C ARG A 12 14.05 -8.80 -3.44
N LEU A 13 14.62 -8.02 -2.52
CA LEU A 13 15.27 -6.73 -2.79
C LEU A 13 16.24 -6.90 -3.96
N SER A 14 15.95 -6.20 -5.06
CA SER A 14 16.73 -6.28 -6.29
C SER A 14 17.44 -4.96 -6.51
N LEU A 15 18.72 -4.90 -6.14
CA LEU A 15 19.59 -3.81 -6.52
C LEU A 15 20.03 -4.05 -7.96
N ARG A 16 19.70 -3.11 -8.87
CA ARG A 16 20.12 -3.23 -10.27
C ARG A 16 21.60 -2.91 -10.38
N ASN A 17 22.30 -3.56 -11.31
CA ASN A 17 23.73 -3.31 -11.54
C ASN A 17 24.00 -2.13 -12.49
N ASP A 18 22.98 -1.62 -13.18
CA ASP A 18 23.07 -0.51 -14.15
C ASP A 18 22.91 0.88 -13.50
N GLY A 19 22.66 0.89 -12.20
CA GLY A 19 22.57 2.10 -11.40
C GLY A 19 21.33 2.15 -10.51
N GLY A 20 21.49 2.82 -9.39
CA GLY A 20 20.44 2.93 -8.40
C GLY A 20 20.86 3.74 -7.18
N VAL A 21 19.96 3.80 -6.21
CA VAL A 21 20.18 4.43 -4.92
C VAL A 21 19.64 3.52 -3.83
N VAL A 22 20.40 3.37 -2.74
CA VAL A 22 19.94 2.80 -1.48
C VAL A 22 19.96 3.94 -0.47
N ARG A 23 18.86 4.07 0.27
CA ARG A 23 18.71 5.01 1.37
C ARG A 23 18.42 4.24 2.64
N LEU A 24 19.09 4.60 3.72
CA LEU A 24 18.73 4.18 5.06
C LEU A 24 17.88 5.30 5.67
N LEU A 25 16.63 4.99 5.95
CA LEU A 25 15.70 5.93 6.56
C LEU A 25 15.43 5.46 7.99
N ASP A 26 15.29 6.40 8.92
CA ASP A 26 14.80 6.08 10.26
C ASP A 26 13.27 5.89 10.28
N PRO A 27 12.66 5.51 11.42
CA PRO A 27 11.22 5.30 11.51
C PRO A 27 10.37 6.54 11.19
N ASP A 28 10.93 7.74 11.37
CA ASP A 28 10.28 9.02 11.05
C ASP A 28 10.45 9.39 9.56
N GLY A 29 11.12 8.54 8.78
CA GLY A 29 11.39 8.74 7.37
C GLY A 29 12.57 9.65 7.05
N VAL A 30 13.34 10.07 8.06
CA VAL A 30 14.53 10.91 7.87
C VAL A 30 15.67 10.07 7.31
N GLU A 31 16.31 10.55 6.25
CA GLU A 31 17.47 9.90 5.63
C GLU A 31 18.68 9.96 6.57
N ARG A 32 19.12 8.79 7.03
CA ARG A 32 20.32 8.60 7.87
C ARG A 32 21.56 8.26 7.06
N ASP A 33 21.38 7.63 5.90
CA ASP A 33 22.47 7.31 5.00
C ASP A 33 21.96 7.15 3.55
N ARG A 34 22.87 7.34 2.59
CA ARG A 34 22.61 7.18 1.18
C ARG A 34 23.86 6.73 0.44
N ILE A 35 23.65 5.80 -0.49
CA ILE A 35 24.63 5.44 -1.50
C ILE A 35 23.94 5.32 -2.85
N ALA A 36 24.52 5.98 -3.85
CA ALA A 36 24.13 5.82 -5.24
C ALA A 36 25.25 5.10 -5.99
N TRP A 37 24.91 4.40 -7.06
CA TRP A 37 25.87 3.78 -7.95
C TRP A 37 25.41 3.86 -9.40
N ASP A 38 26.33 3.62 -10.31
CA ASP A 38 26.10 3.59 -11.74
C ASP A 38 26.51 2.22 -12.33
N ALA A 39 26.46 2.13 -13.66
CA ALA A 39 26.79 0.91 -14.39
C ALA A 39 28.28 0.52 -14.35
N ASN A 40 29.16 1.34 -13.74
CA ASN A 40 30.60 1.09 -13.68
C ASN A 40 31.01 0.17 -12.52
N LEU A 41 30.06 -0.40 -11.78
CA LEU A 41 30.38 -1.37 -10.73
C LEU A 41 31.04 -2.63 -11.31
N THR A 42 32.24 -2.94 -10.83
CA THR A 42 32.94 -4.19 -11.16
C THR A 42 32.12 -5.39 -10.72
N ARG A 43 31.81 -6.29 -11.66
CA ARG A 43 31.08 -7.52 -11.38
C ARG A 43 31.83 -8.34 -10.33
N GLY A 44 31.10 -8.84 -9.32
CA GLY A 44 31.67 -9.66 -8.25
C GLY A 44 32.23 -8.85 -7.07
N ARG A 45 32.19 -7.53 -7.17
CA ARG A 45 32.65 -6.60 -6.12
C ARG A 45 31.47 -5.91 -5.46
N SER A 46 31.71 -5.32 -4.30
CA SER A 46 30.70 -4.64 -3.50
C SER A 46 31.03 -3.16 -3.25
N LEU A 47 29.97 -2.42 -2.94
CA LEU A 47 30.06 -1.14 -2.25
C LEU A 47 30.11 -1.43 -0.76
N SER A 48 31.13 -0.92 -0.07
CA SER A 48 31.40 -1.22 1.34
C SER A 48 31.79 0.06 2.08
N ARG A 49 31.53 0.10 3.38
CA ARG A 49 32.07 1.15 4.27
C ARG A 49 33.36 0.62 4.92
N LEU A 50 34.53 1.18 4.55
CA LEU A 50 35.84 0.75 5.07
C LEU A 50 36.57 1.88 5.81
N PRO A 51 37.13 1.62 7.02
CA PRO A 51 36.87 0.45 7.88
C PRO A 51 35.38 0.36 8.25
N ASP A 52 34.92 -0.72 8.91
CA ASP A 52 33.49 -0.93 9.22
C ASP A 52 32.78 0.34 9.75
N GLY A 53 31.76 0.82 9.03
CA GLY A 53 31.03 2.07 9.33
C GLY A 53 31.68 3.37 8.86
N GLY A 54 32.89 3.32 8.28
CA GLY A 54 33.64 4.43 7.69
C GLY A 54 33.07 4.92 6.36
N ALA A 55 33.91 5.55 5.53
CA ALA A 55 33.48 6.11 4.24
C ALA A 55 33.12 5.02 3.22
N TRP A 56 32.22 5.35 2.30
CA TRP A 56 31.90 4.48 1.17
C TRP A 56 33.09 4.33 0.24
N VAL A 57 33.44 3.08 -0.05
CA VAL A 57 34.38 2.68 -1.08
C VAL A 57 33.69 1.73 -2.06
N TRP A 58 34.13 1.74 -3.30
CA TRP A 58 33.73 0.74 -4.28
C TRP A 58 34.85 -0.24 -4.55
N ASN A 59 34.52 -1.30 -5.28
CA ASN A 59 35.46 -2.36 -5.66
C ASN A 59 36.01 -3.14 -4.45
N ALA A 60 35.27 -3.24 -3.34
CA ALA A 60 35.65 -4.05 -2.19
C ALA A 60 35.13 -5.50 -2.33
N ASP A 61 35.67 -6.41 -1.52
CA ASP A 61 35.05 -7.72 -1.34
C ASP A 61 33.81 -7.65 -0.45
N ALA A 62 32.82 -8.45 -0.79
CA ALA A 62 31.64 -8.61 0.04
C ALA A 62 32.01 -9.37 1.33
N THR A 63 31.54 -8.85 2.47
CA THR A 63 31.68 -9.49 3.79
C THR A 63 30.32 -9.85 4.41
N PRO A 64 29.53 -10.78 3.81
CA PRO A 64 28.17 -11.08 4.26
C PRO A 64 28.11 -11.50 5.73
N GLY A 65 27.30 -10.81 6.53
CA GLY A 65 27.10 -11.13 7.95
C GLY A 65 28.31 -10.83 8.86
N ARG A 66 29.37 -10.22 8.33
CA ARG A 66 30.58 -9.83 9.08
C ARG A 66 30.77 -8.32 9.02
N ALA A 67 31.70 -7.81 9.83
CA ALA A 67 32.16 -6.43 9.71
C ALA A 67 32.72 -6.20 8.30
N ASN A 68 32.49 -5.02 7.73
CA ASN A 68 33.18 -4.66 6.50
C ASN A 68 34.69 -4.61 6.78
N ALA A 69 35.44 -5.43 6.06
CA ALA A 69 36.86 -5.59 6.25
C ALA A 69 37.56 -5.66 4.90
N ASN A 70 38.79 -5.15 4.86
CA ASN A 70 39.69 -5.40 3.77
C ASN A 70 40.18 -6.86 3.87
N THR A 71 39.83 -7.66 2.88
CA THR A 71 40.12 -9.09 2.75
C THR A 71 41.49 -9.39 2.13
N GLY A 72 42.27 -8.35 1.79
CA GLY A 72 43.65 -8.48 1.29
C GLY A 72 43.89 -7.87 -0.08
N GLU A 73 42.84 -7.47 -0.80
CA GLU A 73 42.95 -6.75 -2.08
C GLU A 73 42.77 -5.24 -1.86
N ASN A 74 43.83 -4.46 -2.09
CA ASN A 74 43.85 -3.00 -1.91
C ASN A 74 43.52 -2.24 -3.21
N ASP A 75 42.51 -2.68 -3.95
CA ASP A 75 42.07 -2.08 -5.21
C ASP A 75 40.74 -1.31 -5.08
N PHE A 76 40.24 -1.15 -3.85
CA PHE A 76 39.08 -0.31 -3.56
C PHE A 76 39.45 1.17 -3.62
N MET A 77 38.55 1.96 -4.19
CA MET A 77 38.74 3.41 -4.38
C MET A 77 37.63 4.17 -3.64
N PRO A 78 37.88 5.41 -3.18
CA PRO A 78 36.82 6.25 -2.63
C PRO A 78 35.69 6.39 -3.65
N TRP A 79 34.43 6.21 -3.21
CA TRP A 79 33.31 6.57 -4.07
C TRP A 79 33.37 8.09 -4.32
N PRO A 80 33.24 8.59 -5.57
CA PRO A 80 33.13 10.03 -5.78
C PRO A 80 31.97 10.54 -4.92
N GLY A 81 32.17 11.68 -4.25
CA GLY A 81 31.10 12.33 -3.50
C GLY A 81 29.82 12.43 -4.36
N PRO A 82 28.64 12.48 -3.74
CA PRO A 82 27.38 12.49 -4.48
C PRO A 82 27.48 13.47 -5.66
N PRO A 83 27.02 13.11 -6.87
CA PRO A 83 26.99 14.06 -7.96
C PRO A 83 26.31 15.33 -7.45
N PRO A 84 26.82 16.55 -7.79
CA PRO A 84 26.12 17.77 -7.42
C PRO A 84 24.67 17.60 -7.86
N THR A 85 23.74 17.88 -6.95
CA THR A 85 22.35 18.09 -7.33
C THR A 85 22.38 19.03 -8.54
N PRO A 86 21.80 18.65 -9.68
CA PRO A 86 21.56 19.62 -10.72
C PRO A 86 20.83 20.79 -10.07
N ASP A 87 21.42 21.99 -10.12
CA ASP A 87 20.69 23.24 -9.95
C ASP A 87 19.71 23.35 -11.12
N VAL A 88 18.68 22.51 -11.10
CA VAL A 88 17.45 22.84 -11.80
C VAL A 88 16.76 23.78 -10.85
N GLU A 89 17.00 25.07 -11.08
CA GLU A 89 16.09 26.14 -10.72
C GLU A 89 14.69 25.65 -11.12
N ARG A 90 13.97 25.14 -10.11
CA ARG A 90 12.67 24.53 -10.30
C ARG A 90 11.77 25.64 -10.81
N PRO A 91 11.23 25.58 -12.04
CA PRO A 91 10.19 26.52 -12.42
C PRO A 91 9.10 26.38 -11.35
N ALA A 92 8.70 27.52 -10.79
CA ALA A 92 7.69 27.57 -9.73
C ALA A 92 6.54 26.65 -10.12
N SER A 93 6.22 25.70 -9.23
CA SER A 93 5.08 24.82 -9.43
C SER A 93 3.87 25.68 -9.79
N PRO A 94 3.08 25.30 -10.82
CA PRO A 94 1.80 25.95 -11.05
C PRO A 94 1.01 25.95 -9.74
N PRO A 95 0.24 27.02 -9.46
CA PRO A 95 -0.49 27.13 -8.21
C PRO A 95 -1.29 25.85 -7.99
N ALA A 96 -1.11 25.27 -6.80
CA ALA A 96 -1.82 24.06 -6.41
C ALA A 96 -3.31 24.27 -6.66
N VAL A 97 -3.88 23.44 -7.53
CA VAL A 97 -5.32 23.18 -7.50
C VAL A 97 -5.61 22.71 -6.07
N PRO A 98 -6.58 23.31 -5.35
CA PRO A 98 -6.79 23.02 -3.95
C PRO A 98 -7.07 21.53 -3.77
N THR A 99 -6.04 20.81 -3.36
CA THR A 99 -6.14 19.43 -2.95
C THR A 99 -6.71 19.51 -1.54
N LEU A 100 -7.85 18.86 -1.35
CA LEU A 100 -8.61 18.83 -0.10
C LEU A 100 -7.67 18.73 1.10
N GLU A 101 -7.89 19.59 2.10
CA GLU A 101 -7.11 19.54 3.34
C GLU A 101 -7.17 18.13 3.95
N PRO A 102 -6.06 17.63 4.53
CA PRO A 102 -5.95 16.26 5.02
C PRO A 102 -6.74 16.07 6.32
N THR A 103 -8.06 16.05 6.24
CA THR A 103 -8.90 15.50 7.31
C THR A 103 -8.80 13.97 7.25
N HIS A 104 -8.30 13.38 8.35
CA HIS A 104 -8.10 11.93 8.59
C HIS A 104 -6.74 11.32 8.19
N GLY A 105 -5.64 12.01 8.54
CA GLY A 105 -4.35 11.33 8.74
C GLY A 105 -3.53 11.05 7.48
N GLN A 106 -3.73 11.84 6.42
CA GLN A 106 -2.87 11.82 5.23
C GLN A 106 -1.57 12.61 5.49
N ALA A 107 -0.81 12.24 6.53
CA ALA A 107 0.63 12.50 6.53
C ALA A 107 1.29 11.49 5.58
N GLY A 108 2.42 11.83 4.98
CA GLY A 108 3.10 11.04 3.94
C GLY A 108 3.66 9.68 4.36
N GLY A 109 3.13 9.05 5.41
CA GLY A 109 3.40 7.69 5.84
C GLY A 109 4.87 7.40 6.20
N ALA A 110 5.11 6.22 6.78
CA ALA A 110 6.48 5.71 6.88
C ALA A 110 7.00 5.37 5.46
N PRO A 111 8.31 5.40 5.20
CA PRO A 111 8.84 5.02 3.90
C PRO A 111 8.42 3.62 3.45
N GLY A 112 7.94 3.51 2.21
CA GLY A 112 7.43 2.24 1.67
C GLY A 112 6.05 1.85 2.18
N SER A 113 5.32 2.74 2.88
CA SER A 113 3.90 2.57 3.18
C SER A 113 3.01 2.92 1.98
N ILE A 114 1.73 2.52 2.04
CA ILE A 114 0.73 2.93 1.06
C ILE A 114 0.54 4.45 1.12
N ALA A 115 0.41 5.01 2.32
CA ALA A 115 0.24 6.45 2.53
C ALA A 115 1.36 7.26 1.85
N GLN A 116 2.61 6.84 2.01
CA GLN A 116 3.76 7.47 1.34
C GLN A 116 3.71 7.30 -0.18
N SER A 117 3.37 6.09 -0.63
CA SER A 117 3.37 5.74 -2.05
C SER A 117 2.31 6.51 -2.83
N LYS A 118 1.11 6.71 -2.26
CA LYS A 118 0.02 7.47 -2.90
C LYS A 118 0.40 8.92 -3.23
N LEU A 119 1.36 9.52 -2.50
CA LEU A 119 1.86 10.87 -2.80
C LEU A 119 2.60 10.96 -4.16
N ALA A 120 3.04 9.83 -4.72
CA ALA A 120 3.67 9.82 -6.04
C ALA A 120 2.66 10.07 -7.18
N GLY A 121 1.35 9.92 -6.92
CA GLY A 121 0.29 10.13 -7.89
C GLY A 121 0.12 8.98 -8.90
N LEU A 122 -0.79 9.20 -9.84
CA LEU A 122 -1.06 8.26 -10.94
C LEU A 122 0.16 8.12 -11.85
N ASP A 123 0.24 6.99 -12.56
CA ASP A 123 1.35 6.58 -13.45
C ASP A 123 2.71 6.34 -12.78
N ALA A 124 2.84 6.64 -11.48
CA ALA A 124 4.04 6.38 -10.73
C ALA A 124 4.24 4.88 -10.47
N TRP A 125 5.47 4.42 -10.68
CA TRP A 125 5.92 3.11 -10.22
C TRP A 125 6.37 3.20 -8.76
N VAL A 126 5.82 2.33 -7.92
CA VAL A 126 6.12 2.29 -6.49
C VAL A 126 6.45 0.87 -6.03
N GLU A 127 7.19 0.79 -4.93
CA GLU A 127 7.39 -0.44 -4.16
C GLU A 127 6.98 -0.15 -2.72
N LEU A 128 6.05 -0.95 -2.19
CA LEU A 128 5.45 -0.72 -0.88
C LEU A 128 5.23 -2.02 -0.11
N ARG A 129 5.19 -1.92 1.22
CA ARG A 129 4.78 -2.99 2.13
C ARG A 129 3.36 -2.71 2.62
N ALA A 130 2.56 -3.76 2.74
CA ALA A 130 1.19 -3.64 3.23
C ALA A 130 0.71 -4.96 3.83
N VAL A 131 -0.41 -4.90 4.56
CA VAL A 131 -1.11 -6.07 5.10
C VAL A 131 -2.33 -6.37 4.26
N VAL A 132 -2.54 -7.64 3.90
CA VAL A 132 -3.72 -8.08 3.15
C VAL A 132 -4.98 -7.95 4.01
N VAL A 133 -5.97 -7.18 3.55
CA VAL A 133 -7.28 -7.03 4.21
C VAL A 133 -8.42 -7.72 3.46
N ALA A 134 -8.29 -7.89 2.14
CA ALA A 134 -9.18 -8.74 1.35
C ALA A 134 -8.34 -9.64 0.43
N PRO A 135 -8.19 -10.94 0.75
CA PRO A 135 -7.32 -11.85 0.01
C PRO A 135 -7.87 -12.23 -1.38
N PRO A 136 -7.07 -12.91 -2.22
CA PRO A 136 -7.51 -13.43 -3.52
C PRO A 136 -8.77 -14.30 -3.42
N GLY A 137 -9.55 -14.32 -4.50
CA GLY A 137 -10.78 -15.12 -4.59
C GLY A 137 -12.07 -14.38 -4.16
N LEU A 138 -11.95 -13.22 -3.51
CA LEU A 138 -13.11 -12.40 -3.15
C LEU A 138 -13.58 -11.52 -4.32
N TYR A 139 -12.63 -10.86 -5.00
CA TYR A 139 -12.94 -9.77 -5.92
C TYR A 139 -12.39 -9.95 -7.35
N GLY A 140 -12.23 -11.18 -7.82
CA GLY A 140 -11.66 -11.49 -9.12
C GLY A 140 -10.15 -11.29 -9.11
N SER A 141 -9.61 -10.49 -10.02
CA SER A 141 -8.18 -10.16 -10.08
C SER A 141 -7.74 -9.05 -9.12
N SER A 142 -8.61 -8.64 -8.20
CA SER A 142 -8.31 -7.63 -7.18
C SER A 142 -8.17 -8.23 -5.79
N ILE A 143 -7.22 -7.69 -5.04
CA ILE A 143 -7.13 -7.81 -3.57
C ILE A 143 -7.14 -6.41 -2.97
N TYR A 144 -7.36 -6.31 -1.67
CA TYR A 144 -7.13 -5.06 -0.95
C TYR A 144 -6.08 -5.26 0.13
N VAL A 145 -5.23 -4.24 0.25
CA VAL A 145 -4.16 -4.18 1.25
C VAL A 145 -4.22 -2.85 1.99
N ALA A 146 -3.73 -2.82 3.23
CA ALA A 146 -3.73 -1.65 4.08
C ALA A 146 -2.40 -1.47 4.83
N ASP A 147 -2.10 -0.22 5.15
CA ASP A 147 -1.12 0.13 6.19
C ASP A 147 -1.68 -0.27 7.57
N ILE A 148 -0.77 -0.44 8.53
CA ILE A 148 -1.12 -0.60 9.95
C ILE A 148 -1.08 0.78 10.60
N THR A 149 -2.10 1.14 11.38
CA THR A 149 -2.11 2.38 12.15
C THR A 149 -1.12 2.33 13.33
N GLY A 150 -0.89 3.48 13.98
CA GLY A 150 0.06 3.56 15.11
C GLY A 150 -0.30 2.72 16.34
N ASP A 151 -1.53 2.21 16.44
CA ASP A 151 -1.95 1.25 17.47
C ASP A 151 -1.49 -0.19 17.19
N GLY A 152 -0.90 -0.44 16.02
CA GLY A 152 -0.36 -1.74 15.62
C GLY A 152 -1.39 -2.79 15.20
N VAL A 153 -2.69 -2.48 15.23
CA VAL A 153 -3.75 -3.49 15.00
C VAL A 153 -4.87 -3.04 14.06
N THR A 154 -5.08 -1.73 13.89
CA THR A 154 -6.18 -1.23 13.04
C THR A 154 -5.70 -1.00 11.60
N ALA A 155 -6.59 -1.26 10.64
CA ALA A 155 -6.36 -1.00 9.23
C ALA A 155 -6.36 0.51 8.95
N GLY A 156 -5.24 1.00 8.40
CA GLY A 156 -5.02 2.39 8.04
C GLY A 156 -5.45 2.71 6.61
N ILE A 157 -4.62 3.50 5.93
CA ILE A 157 -4.77 3.79 4.50
C ILE A 157 -4.69 2.48 3.72
N GLY A 158 -5.60 2.26 2.77
CA GLY A 158 -5.57 1.08 1.92
C GLY A 158 -5.64 1.40 0.44
N VAL A 159 -5.45 0.36 -0.38
CA VAL A 159 -5.50 0.45 -1.84
C VAL A 159 -5.99 -0.88 -2.44
N ASN A 160 -6.74 -0.79 -3.52
CA ASN A 160 -6.99 -1.91 -4.44
C ASN A 160 -5.67 -2.29 -5.14
N VAL A 161 -5.36 -3.58 -5.17
CA VAL A 161 -4.25 -4.11 -5.96
C VAL A 161 -4.84 -5.00 -7.05
N TYR A 162 -4.61 -4.63 -8.30
CA TYR A 162 -5.12 -5.34 -9.47
C TYR A 162 -4.02 -6.12 -10.18
N LEU A 163 -4.23 -7.42 -10.41
CA LEU A 163 -3.30 -8.28 -11.14
C LEU A 163 -3.75 -8.47 -12.60
N ARG A 164 -2.94 -7.98 -13.53
CA ARG A 164 -3.27 -8.01 -14.96
C ARG A 164 -3.16 -9.40 -15.57
N ARG A 165 -2.14 -10.19 -15.18
CA ARG A 165 -1.91 -11.55 -15.72
C ARG A 165 -1.43 -12.52 -14.65
N GLY A 166 -1.88 -13.76 -14.78
CA GLY A 166 -1.56 -14.84 -13.84
C GLY A 166 -2.53 -14.86 -12.66
N GLU A 167 -2.10 -15.54 -11.61
CA GLU A 167 -2.86 -15.69 -10.38
C GLU A 167 -2.03 -15.20 -9.19
N TYR A 168 -2.70 -14.63 -8.20
CA TYR A 168 -2.03 -14.28 -6.96
C TYR A 168 -1.47 -15.56 -6.29
N PRO A 169 -0.31 -15.47 -5.62
CA PRO A 169 0.09 -16.54 -4.71
C PRO A 169 -0.97 -16.74 -3.62
N PRO A 170 -1.00 -17.90 -2.93
CA PRO A 170 -1.87 -18.09 -1.78
C PRO A 170 -1.58 -17.03 -0.72
N LEU A 171 -2.60 -16.24 -0.39
CA LEU A 171 -2.55 -15.15 0.59
C LEU A 171 -3.79 -15.20 1.47
N GLU A 172 -3.62 -14.87 2.74
CA GLU A 172 -4.67 -14.78 3.73
C GLU A 172 -4.76 -13.34 4.29
N ALA A 173 -5.90 -12.99 4.87
CA ALA A 173 -6.01 -11.71 5.58
C ALA A 173 -5.03 -11.69 6.76
N GLY A 174 -4.29 -10.59 6.92
CA GLY A 174 -3.20 -10.48 7.90
C GLY A 174 -1.81 -10.79 7.35
N ASP A 175 -1.69 -11.39 6.16
CA ASP A 175 -0.39 -11.58 5.52
C ASP A 175 0.28 -10.24 5.20
N VAL A 176 1.57 -10.14 5.50
CA VAL A 176 2.40 -8.99 5.15
C VAL A 176 3.03 -9.24 3.77
N VAL A 177 2.84 -8.31 2.84
CA VAL A 177 3.31 -8.41 1.46
C VAL A 177 4.20 -7.25 1.07
N LEU A 178 5.19 -7.52 0.21
CA LEU A 178 5.90 -6.53 -0.59
C LEU A 178 5.28 -6.50 -1.98
N LEU A 179 4.94 -5.31 -2.45
CA LEU A 179 4.25 -5.05 -3.71
C LEU A 179 5.08 -4.09 -4.55
N ARG A 180 5.19 -4.36 -5.85
CA ARG A 180 5.78 -3.43 -6.81
C ARG A 180 4.87 -3.25 -8.01
N GLY A 181 4.26 -2.09 -8.15
CA GLY A 181 3.30 -1.84 -9.22
C GLY A 181 3.32 -0.40 -9.71
N ARG A 182 2.43 -0.11 -10.66
CA ARG A 182 2.16 1.25 -11.14
C ARG A 182 0.80 1.69 -10.62
N PHE A 183 0.69 2.89 -10.09
CA PHE A 183 -0.61 3.47 -9.78
C PHE A 183 -1.38 3.81 -11.06
N ASP A 184 -2.66 3.47 -11.05
CA ASP A 184 -3.62 3.78 -12.09
C ASP A 184 -4.97 4.15 -11.45
N SER A 185 -5.95 4.50 -12.26
CA SER A 185 -7.32 4.68 -11.81
C SER A 185 -8.27 3.85 -12.67
N PHE A 186 -9.19 3.15 -12.00
CA PHE A 186 -10.27 2.44 -12.66
C PHE A 186 -11.61 2.83 -12.05
N ARG A 187 -12.48 3.45 -12.86
CA ARG A 187 -13.83 3.89 -12.44
C ARG A 187 -13.80 4.88 -11.27
N GLY A 188 -12.76 5.70 -11.20
CA GLY A 188 -12.51 6.66 -10.12
C GLY A 188 -11.55 6.11 -9.06
N GLU A 189 -11.60 4.80 -8.77
CA GLU A 189 -10.82 4.19 -7.69
C GLU A 189 -9.33 4.12 -8.05
N MET A 190 -8.47 4.59 -7.15
CA MET A 190 -7.02 4.42 -7.29
C MET A 190 -6.63 2.96 -7.05
N GLU A 191 -5.89 2.38 -8.01
CA GLU A 191 -5.42 0.99 -7.92
C GLU A 191 -3.90 0.88 -8.16
N LEU A 192 -3.27 -0.05 -7.46
CA LEU A 192 -1.91 -0.48 -7.75
C LEU A 192 -1.96 -1.65 -8.73
N VAL A 193 -1.55 -1.41 -9.97
CA VAL A 193 -1.54 -2.42 -11.04
C VAL A 193 -0.24 -3.21 -11.01
N LEU A 194 -0.37 -4.53 -10.88
CA LEU A 194 0.70 -5.52 -11.08
C LEU A 194 0.55 -6.15 -12.46
N ASP A 195 1.62 -6.21 -13.25
CA ASP A 195 1.60 -6.88 -14.56
C ASP A 195 1.61 -8.41 -14.40
N THR A 196 2.33 -8.92 -13.40
CA THR A 196 2.50 -10.36 -13.14
C THR A 196 2.62 -10.68 -11.64
N ALA A 197 2.46 -11.96 -11.27
CA ALA A 197 2.47 -12.42 -9.88
C ALA A 197 3.86 -12.32 -9.21
N GLU A 198 4.95 -12.17 -9.97
CA GLU A 198 6.30 -11.97 -9.42
C GLU A 198 6.46 -10.61 -8.74
N GLN A 199 5.53 -9.69 -8.95
CA GLN A 199 5.50 -8.34 -8.37
C GLN A 199 4.84 -8.27 -7.00
N ILE A 200 4.38 -9.41 -6.48
CA ILE A 200 3.87 -9.55 -5.12
C ILE A 200 4.65 -10.65 -4.41
N TRP A 201 5.09 -10.35 -3.19
CA TRP A 201 5.85 -11.28 -2.37
C TRP A 201 5.31 -11.31 -0.95
N ARG A 202 4.84 -12.47 -0.50
CA ARG A 202 4.49 -12.68 0.91
C ARG A 202 5.76 -12.70 1.74
N ILE A 203 5.87 -11.76 2.67
CA ILE A 203 6.98 -11.66 3.63
C ILE A 203 6.74 -12.65 4.76
N GLU A 204 5.59 -12.53 5.42
CA GLU A 204 5.22 -13.35 6.57
C GLU A 204 3.70 -13.36 6.75
N GLY A 205 3.22 -14.26 7.61
CA GLY A 205 1.84 -14.26 8.08
C GLY A 205 1.66 -13.32 9.28
N GLY A 206 0.41 -12.91 9.51
CA GLY A 206 0.06 -12.02 10.61
C GLY A 206 -1.40 -12.14 11.01
N ALA A 207 -1.77 -11.47 12.10
CA ALA A 207 -3.16 -11.35 12.50
C ALA A 207 -3.92 -10.43 11.54
N PRO A 208 -5.17 -10.73 11.17
CA PRO A 208 -6.01 -9.81 10.41
C PRO A 208 -6.15 -8.47 11.14
N LEU A 209 -6.04 -7.37 10.40
CA LEU A 209 -6.24 -6.03 10.95
C LEU A 209 -7.70 -5.79 11.34
N GLN A 210 -7.89 -5.03 12.41
CA GLN A 210 -9.19 -4.55 12.85
C GLN A 210 -9.71 -3.47 11.89
N PRO A 211 -11.01 -3.46 11.57
CA PRO A 211 -11.59 -2.41 10.73
C PRO A 211 -11.63 -1.07 11.46
N LEU A 212 -11.46 0.03 10.72
CA LEU A 212 -11.59 1.39 11.24
C LEU A 212 -13.06 1.70 11.56
N PRO A 213 -13.43 2.05 12.80
CA PRO A 213 -14.80 2.46 13.13
C PRO A 213 -15.13 3.82 12.50
N VAL A 214 -16.23 3.87 11.76
CA VAL A 214 -16.73 5.08 11.07
C VAL A 214 -18.25 5.16 11.18
N ARG A 215 -18.83 6.27 10.72
CA ARG A 215 -20.27 6.35 10.46
C ARG A 215 -20.58 6.25 8.98
N VAL A 216 -21.84 5.96 8.66
CA VAL A 216 -22.33 5.89 7.28
C VAL A 216 -22.04 7.19 6.53
N ARG A 217 -22.32 8.35 7.15
CA ARG A 217 -22.09 9.66 6.52
C ARG A 217 -20.63 9.99 6.24
N ASP A 218 -19.70 9.28 6.88
CA ASP A 218 -18.26 9.50 6.70
C ASP A 218 -17.72 8.72 5.49
N ILE A 219 -18.52 7.83 4.89
CA ILE A 219 -18.13 7.04 3.70
C ILE A 219 -18.04 7.94 2.46
N GLY A 220 -16.84 8.00 1.88
CA GLY A 220 -16.55 8.75 0.67
C GLY A 220 -15.06 8.65 0.32
N GLU A 221 -14.58 9.60 -0.48
CA GLU A 221 -13.20 9.65 -1.00
C GLU A 221 -12.12 9.45 0.09
N ALA A 222 -12.27 10.13 1.22
CA ALA A 222 -11.29 10.10 2.31
C ALA A 222 -11.05 8.69 2.89
N LEU A 223 -12.03 7.80 2.71
CA LEU A 223 -11.98 6.41 3.17
C LEU A 223 -11.73 5.41 2.05
N GLU A 224 -11.56 5.84 0.79
CA GLU A 224 -11.31 4.94 -0.33
C GLU A 224 -10.15 3.97 -0.06
N GLY A 225 -10.41 2.69 -0.33
CA GLY A 225 -9.49 1.58 -0.14
C GLY A 225 -9.35 1.12 1.31
N ARG A 226 -9.95 1.82 2.29
CA ARG A 226 -9.85 1.45 3.71
C ARG A 226 -10.82 0.36 4.11
N LEU A 227 -10.38 -0.50 5.01
CA LEU A 227 -11.22 -1.45 5.72
C LEU A 227 -11.92 -0.74 6.89
N VAL A 228 -13.24 -0.69 6.87
CA VAL A 228 -14.05 0.07 7.82
C VAL A 228 -15.12 -0.81 8.48
N THR A 229 -15.64 -0.34 9.63
CA THR A 229 -16.85 -0.89 10.26
C THR A 229 -17.79 0.23 10.71
N PHE A 230 -19.10 0.02 10.55
CA PHE A 230 -20.13 0.98 10.92
C PHE A 230 -21.48 0.27 11.17
N ARG A 231 -22.41 1.00 11.77
CA ARG A 231 -23.81 0.59 11.94
C ARG A 231 -24.71 1.38 11.02
N GLY A 232 -25.66 0.72 10.38
CA GLY A 232 -26.60 1.34 9.45
C GLY A 232 -27.99 0.73 9.54
N VAL A 233 -28.98 1.49 9.08
CA VAL A 233 -30.38 1.06 9.00
C VAL A 233 -30.76 0.85 7.55
N VAL A 234 -31.43 -0.24 7.21
CA VAL A 234 -31.85 -0.52 5.83
C VAL A 234 -32.88 0.51 5.37
N SER A 235 -32.56 1.21 4.29
CA SER A 235 -33.45 2.15 3.60
C SER A 235 -33.88 1.65 2.22
N GLY A 236 -33.32 0.53 1.75
CA GLY A 236 -33.66 -0.08 0.47
C GLY A 236 -32.64 -1.12 0.01
N TRP A 237 -32.88 -1.73 -1.14
CA TRP A 237 -31.98 -2.73 -1.73
C TRP A 237 -32.10 -2.76 -3.26
N GLN A 238 -31.02 -3.17 -3.92
CA GLN A 238 -31.02 -3.38 -5.37
C GLN A 238 -30.04 -4.49 -5.74
N GLY A 239 -30.56 -5.57 -6.34
CA GLY A 239 -29.76 -6.71 -6.76
C GLY A 239 -28.98 -7.32 -5.59
N ASP A 240 -27.66 -7.26 -5.68
CA ASP A 240 -26.72 -7.79 -4.70
C ASP A 240 -26.32 -6.77 -3.61
N SER A 241 -26.98 -5.62 -3.57
CA SER A 241 -26.65 -4.50 -2.68
C SER A 241 -27.80 -4.11 -1.75
N ILE A 242 -27.44 -3.61 -0.57
CA ILE A 242 -28.32 -2.98 0.44
C ILE A 242 -27.93 -1.51 0.53
N TYR A 243 -28.90 -0.61 0.69
CA TYR A 243 -28.67 0.79 1.01
C TYR A 243 -28.90 1.00 2.50
N LEU A 244 -27.90 1.55 3.19
CA LEU A 244 -27.94 1.78 4.62
C LEU A 244 -27.86 3.28 4.92
N MET A 245 -28.84 3.81 5.65
CA MET A 245 -28.82 5.19 6.16
C MET A 245 -28.07 5.28 7.49
N ASP A 246 -27.55 6.47 7.79
CA ASP A 246 -26.94 6.76 9.08
C ASP A 246 -28.03 6.87 10.17
N PRO A 247 -27.99 6.07 11.24
CA PRO A 247 -28.98 6.18 12.32
C PRO A 247 -28.89 7.51 13.08
N ALA A 248 -27.73 8.18 13.07
CA ALA A 248 -27.51 9.46 13.73
C ALA A 248 -27.73 10.67 12.79
N ASP A 249 -27.79 10.43 11.48
CA ASP A 249 -28.04 11.46 10.47
C ASP A 249 -28.90 10.92 9.31
N PRO A 250 -30.23 10.76 9.50
CA PRO A 250 -31.13 10.21 8.50
C PRO A 250 -31.25 11.01 7.20
N LEU A 251 -30.72 12.24 7.15
CA LEU A 251 -30.74 13.09 5.96
C LEU A 251 -29.50 12.89 5.07
N ALA A 252 -28.45 12.25 5.59
CA ALA A 252 -27.28 11.88 4.80
C ALA A 252 -27.65 10.83 3.75
N GLU A 253 -26.95 10.85 2.61
CA GLU A 253 -27.16 9.84 1.57
C GLU A 253 -26.85 8.44 2.10
N PRO A 254 -27.73 7.45 1.85
CA PRO A 254 -27.46 6.08 2.24
C PRO A 254 -26.23 5.51 1.53
N VAL A 255 -25.38 4.81 2.27
CA VAL A 255 -24.25 4.09 1.67
C VAL A 255 -24.73 2.81 1.01
N ARG A 256 -24.20 2.53 -0.17
CA ARG A 256 -24.41 1.24 -0.84
C ARG A 256 -23.45 0.18 -0.29
N VAL A 257 -23.98 -0.87 0.32
CA VAL A 257 -23.24 -2.06 0.74
C VAL A 257 -23.46 -3.17 -0.25
N THR A 258 -22.41 -3.68 -0.88
CA THR A 258 -22.49 -4.66 -1.98
C THR A 258 -21.93 -6.02 -1.56
N VAL A 259 -22.79 -7.04 -1.62
CA VAL A 259 -22.42 -8.45 -1.48
C VAL A 259 -22.21 -9.03 -2.88
N ARG A 260 -21.00 -8.88 -3.45
CA ARG A 260 -20.75 -9.23 -4.86
C ARG A 260 -21.29 -10.63 -5.20
N SER A 261 -21.99 -10.74 -6.32
CA SER A 261 -22.53 -12.00 -6.82
C SER A 261 -21.49 -13.11 -7.03
N THR A 262 -20.21 -12.76 -7.15
CA THR A 262 -19.07 -13.70 -7.25
C THR A 262 -18.68 -14.34 -5.91
N LEU A 263 -19.14 -13.81 -4.78
CA LEU A 263 -18.87 -14.39 -3.46
C LEU A 263 -19.61 -15.74 -3.31
N ALA A 264 -19.01 -16.62 -2.50
CA ALA A 264 -19.58 -17.93 -2.16
C ALA A 264 -20.87 -17.84 -1.32
N TRP A 265 -21.23 -16.65 -0.86
CA TRP A 265 -22.45 -16.36 -0.11
C TRP A 265 -23.23 -15.23 -0.79
N LYS A 266 -24.52 -15.13 -0.47
CA LYS A 266 -25.42 -14.12 -1.03
C LYS A 266 -25.93 -13.20 0.07
N ARG A 267 -26.28 -11.97 -0.32
CA ARG A 267 -26.96 -11.00 0.52
C ARG A 267 -28.15 -11.66 1.24
N PRO A 268 -28.30 -11.49 2.56
CA PRO A 268 -29.48 -11.97 3.26
C PRO A 268 -30.74 -11.24 2.76
N TYR A 269 -31.90 -11.83 3.01
CA TYR A 269 -33.15 -11.10 2.88
C TYR A 269 -33.17 -9.97 3.92
N VAL A 270 -33.76 -8.81 3.58
CA VAL A 270 -33.85 -7.64 4.47
C VAL A 270 -35.20 -6.96 4.30
N HIS A 271 -35.63 -6.24 5.33
CA HIS A 271 -36.75 -5.33 5.35
C HIS A 271 -36.25 -3.90 5.59
N GLU A 272 -37.06 -2.91 5.21
CA GLU A 272 -36.80 -1.53 5.62
C GLU A 272 -36.84 -1.42 7.15
N GLY A 273 -35.87 -0.70 7.73
CA GLY A 273 -35.74 -0.53 9.17
C GLY A 273 -34.85 -1.56 9.87
N ASP A 274 -34.47 -2.66 9.21
CA ASP A 274 -33.51 -3.63 9.76
C ASP A 274 -32.18 -2.94 10.08
N ARG A 275 -31.51 -3.37 11.16
CA ARG A 275 -30.23 -2.79 11.60
C ARG A 275 -29.10 -3.76 11.33
N PHE A 276 -28.01 -3.25 10.77
CA PHE A 276 -26.83 -4.04 10.48
C PHE A 276 -25.57 -3.38 11.01
N THR A 277 -24.70 -4.20 11.61
CA THR A 277 -23.27 -3.92 11.71
C THR A 277 -22.59 -4.43 10.45
N VAL A 278 -21.88 -3.54 9.76
CA VAL A 278 -21.18 -3.82 8.51
C VAL A 278 -19.68 -3.68 8.72
N THR A 279 -18.91 -4.59 8.14
CA THR A 279 -17.46 -4.48 7.96
C THR A 279 -17.16 -4.64 6.47
N GLY A 280 -16.26 -3.83 5.91
CA GLY A 280 -15.93 -3.98 4.49
C GLY A 280 -14.95 -2.95 3.99
N VAL A 281 -14.57 -3.07 2.73
CA VAL A 281 -13.65 -2.13 2.10
C VAL A 281 -14.44 -1.07 1.36
N VAL A 282 -14.12 0.20 1.61
CA VAL A 282 -14.68 1.32 0.84
C VAL A 282 -14.05 1.29 -0.56
N SER A 283 -14.89 1.19 -1.58
CA SER A 283 -14.51 1.15 -3.00
C SER A 283 -15.30 2.20 -3.76
N GLN A 284 -14.77 2.66 -4.88
CA GLN A 284 -15.47 3.57 -5.77
C GLN A 284 -15.86 2.86 -7.07
N PHE A 285 -17.08 3.13 -7.54
CA PHE A 285 -17.50 2.69 -8.86
C PHE A 285 -18.37 3.76 -9.51
N ALA A 286 -17.73 4.84 -9.95
CA ALA A 286 -18.41 5.90 -10.67
C ALA A 286 -18.80 5.44 -12.09
N ARG A 287 -19.99 5.87 -12.55
CA ARG A 287 -20.56 5.45 -13.84
C ARG A 287 -20.22 6.40 -14.99
N GLU A 288 -20.01 7.67 -14.69
CA GLU A 288 -19.71 8.74 -15.65
C GLU A 288 -18.86 9.83 -14.99
N ASP A 289 -18.28 10.67 -15.83
CA ASP A 289 -17.53 11.85 -15.42
C ASP A 289 -18.48 12.95 -14.88
N PRO A 290 -18.13 13.70 -13.82
CA PRO A 290 -16.90 13.61 -13.03
C PRO A 290 -16.93 12.39 -12.09
N TRP A 291 -15.81 11.65 -12.03
CA TRP A 291 -15.66 10.41 -11.25
C TRP A 291 -15.57 10.67 -9.73
N ASN A 292 -16.48 11.44 -9.16
CA ASN A 292 -16.46 11.93 -7.76
C ASN A 292 -17.60 11.35 -6.90
N GLY A 293 -18.22 10.26 -7.35
CA GLY A 293 -19.32 9.59 -6.66
C GLY A 293 -19.27 8.07 -6.78
N GLY A 294 -20.37 7.41 -6.42
CA GLY A 294 -20.48 5.94 -6.55
C GLY A 294 -19.68 5.16 -5.51
N TYR A 295 -19.38 5.76 -4.37
CA TYR A 295 -18.77 5.05 -3.23
C TYR A 295 -19.71 3.96 -2.73
N ARG A 296 -19.10 2.84 -2.37
CA ARG A 296 -19.76 1.66 -1.84
C ARG A 296 -18.86 0.97 -0.83
N VAL A 297 -19.44 0.08 -0.06
CA VAL A 297 -18.71 -0.82 0.83
C VAL A 297 -18.81 -2.24 0.29
N LEU A 298 -17.68 -2.85 0.01
CA LEU A 298 -17.56 -4.24 -0.40
C LEU A 298 -17.36 -5.12 0.84
N VAL A 299 -18.34 -5.98 1.13
CA VAL A 299 -18.18 -7.00 2.18
C VAL A 299 -17.32 -8.16 1.65
N ARG A 300 -16.59 -8.84 2.53
CA ARG A 300 -15.68 -9.95 2.19
C ARG A 300 -16.33 -11.29 2.52
N TRP A 301 -16.80 -11.44 3.76
CA TRP A 301 -17.34 -12.70 4.29
C TRP A 301 -18.74 -12.53 4.84
N ARG A 302 -19.45 -13.65 5.11
CA ARG A 302 -20.79 -13.56 5.72
C ARG A 302 -20.79 -12.80 7.05
N GLY A 303 -19.73 -12.95 7.85
CA GLY A 303 -19.56 -12.25 9.13
C GLY A 303 -19.31 -10.74 9.02
N ASP A 304 -19.10 -10.21 7.80
CA ASP A 304 -18.97 -8.78 7.56
C ASP A 304 -20.34 -8.07 7.50
N LEU A 305 -21.46 -8.80 7.51
CA LEU A 305 -22.81 -8.25 7.49
C LEU A 305 -23.67 -8.96 8.54
N VAL A 306 -23.82 -8.34 9.70
CA VAL A 306 -24.48 -8.91 10.88
C VAL A 306 -25.70 -8.08 11.24
N GLU A 307 -26.87 -8.70 11.25
CA GLU A 307 -28.12 -8.10 11.72
C GLU A 307 -28.09 -7.97 13.26
N GLU A 308 -28.56 -6.83 13.79
CA GLU A 308 -28.63 -6.55 15.24
C GLU A 308 -29.88 -7.11 15.92
#